data_AF-A0A6L2PMW1-F1
#
_entry.id   AF-A0A6L2PMW1-F1
#
_cell.length_a   1.000
_cell.length_b   1.000
_cell.length_c   1.000
_cell.angle_alpha   90.00
_cell.angle_beta   90.00
_cell.angle_gamma   90.00
#
_symmetry.space_group_name_H-M   'P 1'
#
loop_
_entity.id
_entity.type
_entity.pdbx_description
1 polymer ?
#
loop_
_entity_poly.entity_id
_entity_poly.type
_entity_poly.pdbx_seq_one_letter_code
_entity_poly.pdbx_strand_id
1 'polypeptide(L)' 'MAGQLVQYIVVRADLLKTLNWPVGSVIAQACHACCAVTYLYQNDPYTQEYLKDLDNMHKVVLEASIGFFHKTVVHSLSVL' A
#
# COMPACT_ATOMS: atom_id res chain seq x y z
N MET A 1 23.87 5.37 7.61
CA MET A 1 22.64 4.76 8.17
C MET A 1 21.69 4.59 7.01
N ALA A 2 21.46 3.35 6.55
CA ALA A 2 20.35 3.13 5.62
C ALA A 2 19.05 3.45 6.40
N GLY A 3 18.23 4.36 5.89
CA GLY A 3 16.96 4.70 6.53
C GLY A 3 16.06 3.47 6.66
N GLN A 4 15.23 3.43 7.70
CA GLN A 4 14.24 2.36 7.87
C GLN A 4 13.32 2.28 6.64
N LEU A 5 13.18 1.10 6.05
CA LEU A 5 12.29 0.87 4.91
C LEU A 5 10.83 0.82 5.39
N VAL A 6 9.94 1.44 4.61
CA VAL A 6 8.52 1.59 4.95
C VAL A 6 7.67 1.22 3.74
N GLN A 7 6.65 0.38 3.95
CA GLN A 7 5.61 0.15 2.95
C GLN A 7 4.46 1.13 3.18
N TYR A 8 4.33 2.10 2.29
CA TYR A 8 3.20 3.02 2.28
C TYR A 8 1.99 2.38 1.60
N ILE A 9 0.84 2.45 2.26
CA ILE A 9 -0.44 1.94 1.78
C ILE A 9 -1.37 3.15 1.64
N VAL A 10 -1.63 3.54 0.40
CA VAL A 10 -2.49 4.69 0.13
C VAL A 10 -3.91 4.20 -0.12
N VAL A 11 -4.85 4.62 0.72
CA VAL A 11 -6.26 4.21 0.69
C VAL A 11 -7.13 5.39 0.27
N ARG A 12 -8.06 5.13 -0.64
CA ARG A 12 -9.12 6.08 -1.01
C ARG A 12 -10.15 6.19 0.09
N ALA A 13 -10.16 7.30 0.81
CA ALA A 13 -11.11 7.49 1.91
C ALA A 13 -12.54 7.76 1.43
N ASP A 14 -12.73 8.23 0.20
CA ASP A 14 -14.06 8.42 -0.39
C ASP A 14 -14.82 7.10 -0.53
N LEU A 15 -14.12 5.96 -0.66
CA LEU A 15 -14.75 4.63 -0.63
C LEU A 15 -15.53 4.42 0.67
N LEU A 16 -14.96 4.79 1.81
CA LEU A 16 -15.61 4.66 3.12
C LEU A 16 -16.58 5.82 3.40
N LYS A 17 -16.12 7.06 3.19
CA LYS A 17 -16.81 8.27 3.67
C LYS A 17 -17.97 8.70 2.78
N THR A 18 -17.91 8.40 1.48
CA THR A 18 -18.85 8.92 0.47
C THR A 18 -19.58 7.80 -0.26
N LEU A 19 -18.88 6.70 -0.58
CA LEU A 19 -19.41 5.60 -1.38
C LEU A 19 -19.89 4.41 -0.52
N ASN A 20 -19.82 4.53 0.81
CA ASN A 20 -20.33 3.55 1.78
C ASN A 20 -19.82 2.12 1.56
N TRP A 21 -18.59 1.95 1.11
CA TRP A 21 -17.97 0.63 1.00
C TRP A 21 -17.87 -0.02 2.38
N PRO A 22 -18.08 -1.35 2.49
CA PRO A 22 -17.78 -2.07 3.72
C PRO A 22 -16.31 -1.90 4.10
N VAL A 23 -16.04 -1.66 5.40
CA VAL A 23 -14.67 -1.54 5.92
C VAL A 23 -13.84 -2.77 5.55
N GLY A 24 -14.43 -3.97 5.63
CA GLY A 24 -13.78 -5.22 5.22
C GLY A 24 -13.32 -5.23 3.77
N SER A 25 -14.08 -4.63 2.85
CA SER A 25 -13.69 -4.53 1.43
C SER A 25 -12.47 -3.65 1.24
N VAL A 26 -12.38 -2.52 1.94
CA VAL A 26 -11.22 -1.62 1.87
C VAL A 26 -9.98 -2.27 2.48
N ILE A 27 -10.13 -3.01 3.58
CA ILE A 27 -9.05 -3.81 4.17
C ILE A 27 -8.57 -4.89 3.19
N ALA A 28 -9.50 -5.63 2.58
CA ALA A 28 -9.15 -6.67 1.62
C ALA A 28 -8.35 -6.12 0.43
N GLN A 29 -8.72 -4.95 -0.09
CA GLN A 29 -7.97 -4.29 -1.16
C GLN A 29 -6.56 -3.88 -0.71
N ALA A 30 -6.42 -3.30 0.49
CA ALA A 30 -5.11 -2.94 1.04
C ALA A 30 -4.20 -4.17 1.21
N CYS A 31 -4.76 -5.29 1.70
CA CYS A 31 -4.04 -6.56 1.84
C CYS A 31 -3.61 -7.11 0.46
N HIS A 32 -4.54 -7.16 -0.50
CA HIS A 32 -4.24 -7.60 -1.86
C HIS A 32 -3.14 -6.74 -2.50
N ALA A 33 -3.23 -5.42 -2.36
CA ALA A 33 -2.24 -4.49 -2.87
C ALA A 33 -0.85 -4.74 -2.25
N CYS A 34 -0.76 -4.96 -0.94
CA CYS A 34 0.51 -5.30 -0.27
C CYS A 34 1.12 -6.59 -0.84
N CYS A 35 0.32 -7.66 -0.97
CA CYS A 35 0.80 -8.93 -1.51
C CYS A 35 1.25 -8.80 -2.97
N ALA A 36 0.50 -8.05 -3.79
CA ALA A 36 0.83 -7.82 -5.20
C ALA A 36 2.17 -7.11 -5.37
N VAL A 37 2.46 -6.04 -4.61
CA VAL A 37 3.76 -5.34 -4.67
C VAL A 37 4.89 -6.26 -4.26
N THR A 38 4.73 -6.95 -3.14
CA THR A 38 5.73 -7.89 -2.63
C THR A 38 6.07 -8.94 -3.68
N TYR A 39 5.06 -9.47 -4.38
CA TYR A 39 5.27 -10.45 -5.44
C TYR A 39 5.90 -9.84 -6.70
N LEU A 40 5.33 -8.76 -7.24
CA LEU A 40 5.80 -8.13 -8.48
C LEU A 40 7.26 -7.64 -8.38
N TYR A 41 7.68 -7.20 -7.18
CA TYR A 41 9.02 -6.67 -6.93
C TYR A 41 9.85 -7.57 -6.00
N GLN A 42 9.56 -8.87 -5.94
CA GLN A 42 10.29 -9.81 -5.06
C GLN A 42 11.80 -9.86 -5.27
N ASN A 43 12.28 -9.46 -6.46
CA ASN A 43 13.70 -9.43 -6.82
C ASN A 43 14.32 -8.03 -6.66
N ASP A 44 13.55 -7.02 -6.28
CA ASP A 44 14.07 -5.69 -5.98
C ASP A 44 14.86 -5.73 -4.66
N PRO A 45 16.07 -5.14 -4.60
CA PRO A 45 16.92 -5.21 -3.41
C PRO A 45 16.27 -4.56 -2.18
N TYR A 46 15.43 -3.53 -2.35
CA TYR A 46 14.71 -2.91 -1.23
C TYR A 46 13.55 -3.78 -0.76
N THR A 47 12.82 -4.43 -1.68
CA THR A 47 11.79 -5.41 -1.30
C THR A 47 12.41 -6.58 -0.52
N GLN A 48 13.54 -7.11 -0.98
CA GLN A 48 14.24 -8.18 -0.27
C GLN A 48 14.73 -7.73 1.11
N GLU A 49 15.33 -6.55 1.21
CA GLU A 49 15.77 -5.98 2.48
C GLU A 49 14.61 -5.76 3.45
N TYR A 50 13.49 -5.22 2.96
CA TYR A 50 12.27 -4.99 3.75
C TYR A 50 11.66 -6.29 4.30
N LEU A 51 11.81 -7.41 3.59
CA LEU A 51 11.28 -8.72 4.00
C LEU A 51 12.23 -9.53 4.89
N LYS A 52 13.48 -9.09 5.12
CA LYS A 52 14.45 -9.81 5.96
C LYS A 52 14.05 -9.85 7.43
N ASP A 53 13.31 -8.84 7.89
CA ASP A 53 12.88 -8.70 9.28
C ASP A 53 11.35 -8.59 9.35
N LEU A 54 10.69 -9.74 9.21
CA LEU A 54 9.23 -9.84 9.16
C LEU A 54 8.56 -9.33 10.44
N ASP A 55 9.23 -9.46 11.59
CA ASP A 55 8.70 -9.04 12.89
C ASP A 55 8.72 -7.51 13.07
N ASN A 56 9.57 -6.80 12.32
CA ASN A 56 9.72 -5.35 12.38
C ASN A 56 9.37 -4.62 11.08
N MET A 57 8.57 -5.25 10.20
CA MET A 57 8.06 -4.61 8.99
C MET A 57 7.23 -3.37 9.33
N HIS A 58 7.64 -2.20 8.84
CA HIS A 58 6.92 -0.96 9.07
C HIS A 58 5.96 -0.61 7.93
N LYS A 59 4.68 -0.43 8.25
CA LYS A 59 3.64 -0.04 7.29
C LYS A 59 2.97 1.25 7.74
N VAL A 60 2.78 2.18 6.80
CA VAL A 60 2.09 3.46 7.04
C VAL A 60 0.91 3.56 6.09
N VAL A 61 -0.29 3.74 6.65
CA VAL A 61 -1.52 3.93 5.88
C VAL A 61 -1.78 5.42 5.71
N LEU A 62 -1.94 5.87 4.47
CA LEU A 62 -2.24 7.25 4.13
C LEU A 62 -3.58 7.34 3.41
N GLU A 63 -4.28 8.46 3.58
CA GLU A 63 -5.52 8.75 2.88
C GLU A 63 -5.23 9.52 1.58
N ALA A 64 -5.73 9.03 0.45
CA ALA A 64 -5.78 9.80 -0.80
C ALA A 64 -7.07 10.59 -0.89
N SER A 65 -6.93 11.88 -1.24
CA SER A 65 -8.06 12.71 -1.67
C SER A 65 -8.34 12.52 -3.17
N ILE A 66 -9.54 12.87 -3.60
CA ILE A 66 -10.04 12.72 -4.98
C ILE A 66 -9.12 13.36 -6.06
N GLY A 67 -8.22 14.27 -5.68
CA GLY A 67 -7.25 14.91 -6.58
C GLY A 67 -5.80 14.40 -6.50
N PHE A 68 -5.48 13.42 -5.64
CA PHE A 68 -4.08 13.05 -5.34
C PHE A 68 -3.42 12.10 -6.36
N PHE A 69 -4.14 11.63 -7.38
CA PHE A 69 -3.56 10.73 -8.40
C PHE A 69 -2.82 11.50 -9.50
N HIS A 70 -1.76 12.24 -9.13
CA HIS A 70 -0.78 12.76 -10.08
C HIS A 70 0.54 11.97 -9.95
N LYS A 71 0.63 10.89 -10.73
CA LYS A 71 1.84 10.27 -11.33
C LYS A 71 3.06 9.80 -10.49
N THR A 72 3.14 9.84 -9.16
CA THR A 72 4.42 9.44 -8.49
C THR A 72 4.36 8.32 -7.44
N VAL A 73 3.20 7.74 -7.11
CA VAL A 73 3.15 6.53 -6.25
C VAL A 73 2.11 5.56 -6.79
N VAL A 74 2.43 4.88 -7.89
CA VAL A 74 1.57 3.83 -8.44
C VAL A 74 2.44 2.66 -8.81
N HIS A 75 2.45 1.64 -7.95
CA HIS A 75 2.47 0.24 -8.35
C HIS A 75 1.83 -0.60 -7.25
N SER A 76 0.54 -0.35 -6.97
CA SER A 76 -0.39 -1.43 -6.59
C SER A 76 -1.82 -0.94 -6.74
N LEU A 77 -2.45 -1.45 -7.80
CA LEU A 77 -3.87 -1.41 -8.13
C LEU A 77 -4.65 -0.15 -7.70
N SER A 78 -4.62 0.84 -8.59
CA SER A 78 -5.82 1.60 -8.88
C SER A 78 -6.90 0.63 -9.38
N VAL A 79 -8.08 0.69 -8.76
CA VAL A 79 -9.35 0.14 -9.25
C VAL A 79 -9.54 -1.39 -9.13
N LEU A 80 -9.97 -1.80 -7.94
CA LEU A 80 -11.28 -2.44 -7.82
C LEU A 80 -12.14 -1.56 -6.92
#